data_AF-A0A3T0MZM0-F1
#
_entry.id   AF-A0A3T0MZM0-F1
#
_cell.length_a   1.000
_cell.length_b   1.000
_cell.length_c   1.000
_cell.angle_alpha   90.00
_cell.angle_beta   90.00
_cell.angle_gamma   90.00
#
_symmetry.space_group_name_H-M   'P 1'
#
loop_
_entity.id
_entity.type
_entity.pdbx_description
1 polymer ?
#
loop_
_entity_poly.entity_id
_entity_poly.type
_entity_poly.pdbx_seq_one_letter_code
_entity_poly.pdbx_strand_id
1 'polypeptide(L)'
;MRLQGLDIVRFLAFCGMVLVNFRLAAQVTPGDDWPSLLTTALEGRAAALFVVLAGIGVALAKAPASLMLRRVAFLFVLGLANLTIFEADILHFYALYFAAAIPFVSAPNRWLWAGIAVVMALSLCAQLILNYEAGWNWDTLHYADFWTISGFLRHALYNGWHPVFPWLSFLLFGMWIGRLALSTKGVQLHLAIWGTVAAALALIPGWLIDDPEVIDLINTTSIPPGPFYIIAGCGSAAAVIGLILLLHPILNRLRMAQWLAPAGRQSLTLYAAHILLGMGTLEALGWLDGSLTAPQILWISLVFCLACLIYTCLWGLKFKRGPLEMMMRRLTEIGR
;
A
#
# COMPACT_ATOMS: atom_id res chain seq x y z
N MET A 1 18.77 -8.58 -13.43
CA MET A 1 17.53 -9.17 -14.02
C MET A 1 16.33 -8.52 -13.36
N ARG A 2 15.34 -8.05 -14.13
CA ARG A 2 14.09 -7.50 -13.56
C ARG A 2 13.17 -8.66 -13.18
N LEU A 3 12.78 -8.73 -11.92
CA LEU A 3 11.88 -9.77 -11.42
C LEU A 3 10.44 -9.40 -11.79
N GLN A 4 9.95 -9.91 -12.93
CA GLN A 4 8.58 -9.63 -13.38
C GLN A 4 7.53 -10.07 -12.35
N GLY A 5 7.85 -11.09 -11.54
CA GLY A 5 7.01 -11.48 -10.40
C GLY A 5 6.71 -10.31 -9.44
N LEU A 6 7.65 -9.39 -9.18
CA LEU A 6 7.38 -8.21 -8.34
C LEU A 6 6.40 -7.24 -9.00
N ASP A 7 6.43 -7.11 -10.34
CA ASP A 7 5.46 -6.31 -11.06
C ASP A 7 4.06 -6.98 -10.98
N ILE A 8 3.97 -8.31 -11.02
CA ILE A 8 2.70 -9.05 -10.80
C ILE A 8 2.15 -8.80 -9.39
N VAL A 9 3.01 -8.90 -8.36
CA VAL A 9 2.59 -8.63 -6.97
C VAL A 9 2.07 -7.20 -6.82
N ARG A 10 2.72 -6.21 -7.46
CA ARG A 10 2.21 -4.81 -7.43
C ARG A 10 0.82 -4.67 -8.01
N PHE A 11 0.54 -5.40 -9.09
CA PHE A 11 -0.79 -5.40 -9.67
C PHE A 11 -1.83 -6.06 -8.74
N LEU A 12 -1.48 -7.19 -8.10
CA LEU A 12 -2.36 -7.82 -7.11
C LEU A 12 -2.64 -6.91 -5.91
N ALA A 13 -1.61 -6.21 -5.41
CA ALA A 13 -1.77 -5.22 -4.35
C ALA A 13 -2.70 -4.08 -4.78
N PHE A 14 -2.56 -3.59 -6.02
CA PHE A 14 -3.48 -2.61 -6.60
C PHE A 14 -4.93 -3.12 -6.66
N CYS A 15 -5.16 -4.35 -7.14
CA CYS A 15 -6.50 -4.93 -7.14
C CYS A 15 -7.09 -4.98 -5.72
N GLY A 16 -6.29 -5.41 -4.73
CA GLY A 16 -6.72 -5.42 -3.34
C GLY A 16 -7.13 -4.03 -2.83
N MET A 17 -6.36 -2.99 -3.17
CA MET A 17 -6.73 -1.60 -2.83
C MET A 17 -8.03 -1.15 -3.53
N VAL A 18 -8.24 -1.51 -4.80
CA VAL A 18 -9.51 -1.21 -5.49
C VAL A 18 -10.69 -1.86 -4.79
N LEU A 19 -10.58 -3.16 -4.46
CA LEU A 19 -11.65 -3.91 -3.80
C LEU A 19 -12.06 -3.29 -2.45
N VAL A 20 -11.08 -2.84 -1.66
CA VAL A 20 -11.31 -2.20 -0.36
C VAL A 20 -11.86 -0.78 -0.54
N ASN A 21 -11.21 0.05 -1.35
CA ASN A 21 -11.57 1.45 -1.53
C ASN A 21 -12.95 1.61 -2.15
N PHE A 22 -13.32 0.77 -3.13
CA PHE A 22 -14.65 0.84 -3.72
C PHE A 22 -15.74 0.45 -2.73
N ARG A 23 -15.50 -0.57 -1.87
CA ARG A 23 -16.44 -0.94 -0.80
C ARG A 23 -16.62 0.20 0.20
N LEU A 24 -15.51 0.79 0.67
CA LEU A 24 -15.54 1.89 1.64
C LEU A 24 -16.21 3.14 1.04
N ALA A 25 -15.83 3.53 -0.17
CA ALA A 25 -16.43 4.68 -0.86
C ALA A 25 -17.93 4.48 -1.13
N ALA A 26 -18.34 3.25 -1.47
CA ALA A 26 -19.74 2.91 -1.68
C ALA A 26 -20.55 2.74 -0.38
N GLN A 27 -19.93 2.97 0.80
CA GLN A 27 -20.55 2.84 2.13
C GLN A 27 -21.18 1.46 2.37
N VAL A 28 -20.60 0.41 1.76
CA VAL A 28 -21.10 -0.96 1.89
C VAL A 28 -20.58 -1.56 3.20
N THR A 29 -21.47 -1.75 4.16
CA THR A 29 -21.15 -2.40 5.43
C THR A 29 -20.80 -3.88 5.21
N PRO A 30 -19.65 -4.36 5.68
CA PRO A 30 -19.29 -5.77 5.58
C PRO A 30 -20.20 -6.65 6.45
N GLY A 31 -20.62 -7.79 5.91
CA GLY A 31 -21.32 -8.86 6.61
C GLY A 31 -20.48 -10.14 6.74
N ASP A 32 -21.14 -11.27 7.04
CA ASP A 32 -20.52 -12.59 7.15
C ASP A 32 -20.37 -13.34 5.82
N ASP A 33 -20.75 -12.69 4.71
CA ASP A 33 -20.64 -13.25 3.36
C ASP A 33 -19.19 -13.31 2.86
N TRP A 34 -18.90 -14.24 1.95
CA TRP A 34 -17.52 -14.43 1.46
C TRP A 34 -16.91 -13.17 0.81
N PRO A 35 -17.64 -12.32 0.05
CA PRO A 35 -17.12 -11.03 -0.43
C PRO A 35 -16.70 -10.08 0.68
N SER A 36 -17.51 -9.96 1.73
CA SER A 36 -17.20 -9.17 2.91
C SER A 36 -15.95 -9.69 3.62
N LEU A 37 -15.86 -11.01 3.86
CA LEU A 37 -14.67 -11.63 4.47
C LEU A 37 -13.41 -11.38 3.64
N LEU A 38 -13.49 -11.49 2.31
CA LEU A 38 -12.36 -11.21 1.43
C LEU A 38 -11.92 -9.74 1.51
N THR A 39 -12.85 -8.80 1.40
CA THR A 39 -12.53 -7.36 1.42
C THR A 39 -11.98 -6.92 2.78
N THR A 40 -12.54 -7.42 3.88
CA THR A 40 -12.02 -7.19 5.24
C THR A 40 -10.62 -7.80 5.43
N ALA A 41 -10.35 -8.98 4.88
CA ALA A 41 -9.01 -9.58 4.96
C ALA A 41 -7.94 -8.79 4.16
N LEU A 42 -8.36 -8.03 3.14
CA LEU A 42 -7.48 -7.19 2.33
C LEU A 42 -7.32 -5.77 2.87
N GLU A 43 -8.25 -5.32 3.72
CA GLU A 43 -8.28 -4.00 4.31
C GLU A 43 -7.00 -3.71 5.10
N GLY A 44 -6.35 -2.58 4.78
CA GLY A 44 -5.02 -2.23 5.27
C GLY A 44 -3.87 -3.10 4.76
N ARG A 45 -4.07 -4.41 4.51
CA ARG A 45 -3.02 -5.36 4.09
C ARG A 45 -2.60 -5.18 2.64
N ALA A 46 -3.54 -4.84 1.74
CA ALA A 46 -3.24 -4.56 0.34
C ALA A 46 -2.34 -3.32 0.18
N ALA A 47 -2.64 -2.25 0.93
CA ALA A 47 -1.83 -1.04 0.99
C ALA A 47 -0.46 -1.31 1.64
N ALA A 48 -0.39 -2.08 2.73
CA ALA A 48 0.87 -2.49 3.35
C ALA A 48 1.79 -3.26 2.37
N LEU A 49 1.23 -4.22 1.61
CA LEU A 49 1.96 -4.93 0.55
C LEU A 49 2.50 -3.96 -0.51
N PHE A 50 1.71 -2.96 -0.90
CA PHE A 50 2.14 -1.94 -1.85
C PHE A 50 3.33 -1.11 -1.31
N VAL A 51 3.33 -0.78 -0.02
CA VAL A 51 4.43 -0.03 0.64
C VAL A 51 5.69 -0.88 0.77
N VAL A 52 5.56 -2.16 1.11
CA VAL A 52 6.69 -3.11 1.12
C VAL A 52 7.31 -3.22 -0.28
N LEU A 53 6.50 -3.33 -1.34
CA LEU A 53 7.00 -3.35 -2.73
C LEU A 53 7.67 -2.04 -3.15
N ALA A 54 7.22 -0.90 -2.61
CA ALA A 54 7.84 0.39 -2.82
C ALA A 54 9.24 0.43 -2.17
N GLY A 55 9.37 -0.08 -0.94
CA GLY A 55 10.66 -0.26 -0.27
C GLY A 55 11.63 -1.17 -1.05
N ILE A 56 11.14 -2.30 -1.57
CA ILE A 56 11.91 -3.17 -2.47
C ILE A 56 12.37 -2.39 -3.70
N GLY A 57 11.49 -1.58 -4.28
CA GLY A 57 11.79 -0.70 -5.41
C GLY A 57 12.93 0.29 -5.12
N VAL A 58 12.91 0.93 -3.95
CA VAL A 58 13.97 1.86 -3.50
C VAL A 58 15.31 1.13 -3.39
N ALA A 59 15.34 -0.03 -2.72
CA ALA A 59 16.56 -0.80 -2.51
C ALA A 59 17.17 -1.34 -3.82
N LEU A 60 16.33 -1.73 -4.79
CA LEU A 60 16.78 -2.21 -6.10
C LEU A 60 17.22 -1.07 -7.03
N ALA A 61 16.54 0.09 -6.97
CA ALA A 61 16.84 1.21 -7.84
C ALA A 61 18.16 1.91 -7.48
N LYS A 62 18.48 2.00 -6.17
CA LYS A 62 19.65 2.73 -5.64
C LYS A 62 19.85 4.10 -6.29
N ALA A 63 18.75 4.83 -6.46
CA ALA A 63 18.76 6.13 -7.10
C ALA A 63 19.56 7.14 -6.24
N PRO A 64 20.25 8.11 -6.86
CA PRO A 64 20.90 9.17 -6.10
C PRO A 64 19.85 9.99 -5.35
N ALA A 65 20.22 10.53 -4.19
CA ALA A 65 19.33 11.30 -3.32
C ALA A 65 18.64 12.46 -4.04
N SER A 66 19.34 13.14 -4.96
CA SER A 66 18.78 14.22 -5.77
C SER A 66 17.60 13.76 -6.64
N LEU A 67 17.68 12.59 -7.26
CA LEU A 67 16.58 12.02 -8.05
C LEU A 67 15.42 11.58 -7.15
N MET A 68 15.73 11.02 -5.97
CA MET A 68 14.70 10.67 -4.99
C MET A 68 13.94 11.90 -4.51
N LEU A 69 14.64 12.99 -4.14
CA LEU A 69 14.01 14.23 -3.71
C LEU A 69 13.10 14.84 -4.78
N ARG A 70 13.48 14.79 -6.06
CA ARG A 70 12.61 15.24 -7.14
C ARG A 70 11.35 14.38 -7.28
N ARG A 71 11.48 13.05 -7.12
CA ARG A 71 10.33 12.13 -7.13
C ARG A 71 9.44 12.31 -5.90
N VAL A 72 10.03 12.56 -4.73
CA VAL A 72 9.33 12.96 -3.51
C VAL A 72 8.51 14.21 -3.77
N ALA A 73 9.13 15.28 -4.28
CA ALA A 73 8.42 16.53 -4.57
C ALA A 73 7.27 16.33 -5.57
N PHE A 74 7.50 15.55 -6.64
CA PHE A 74 6.45 15.22 -7.61
C PHE A 74 5.28 14.48 -6.97
N LEU A 75 5.55 13.42 -6.19
CA LEU A 75 4.50 12.63 -5.53
C LEU A 75 3.79 13.44 -4.44
N PHE A 76 4.50 14.32 -3.75
CA PHE A 76 3.95 15.17 -2.71
C PHE A 76 2.95 16.16 -3.29
N VAL A 77 3.34 16.89 -4.34
CA VAL A 77 2.45 17.84 -5.03
C VAL A 77 1.24 17.12 -5.63
N LEU A 78 1.48 15.97 -6.27
CA LEU A 78 0.38 15.18 -6.85
C LEU A 78 -0.56 14.65 -5.76
N GLY A 79 -0.04 14.20 -4.62
CA GLY A 79 -0.84 13.72 -3.49
C GLY A 79 -1.65 14.83 -2.83
N LEU A 80 -1.06 16.01 -2.61
CA LEU A 80 -1.78 17.18 -2.09
C LEU A 80 -2.91 17.62 -3.04
N ALA A 81 -2.68 17.56 -4.36
CA ALA A 81 -3.73 17.81 -5.34
C ALA A 81 -4.81 16.71 -5.32
N ASN A 82 -4.42 15.44 -5.12
CA ASN A 82 -5.35 14.33 -5.04
C ASN A 82 -6.21 14.37 -3.76
N LEU A 83 -5.68 14.89 -2.66
CA LEU A 83 -6.45 15.08 -1.41
C LEU A 83 -7.65 16.01 -1.57
N THR A 84 -7.69 16.88 -2.58
CA THR A 84 -8.86 17.74 -2.81
C THR A 84 -10.04 17.00 -3.44
N ILE A 85 -9.83 15.76 -3.90
CA ILE A 85 -10.86 14.91 -4.53
C ILE A 85 -11.02 13.57 -3.81
N PHE A 86 -10.01 13.12 -3.06
CA PHE A 86 -10.02 11.83 -2.38
C PHE A 86 -9.20 11.87 -1.09
N GLU A 87 -9.90 11.81 0.05
CA GLU A 87 -9.29 11.97 1.38
C GLU A 87 -8.34 10.83 1.77
N ALA A 88 -8.57 9.61 1.27
CA ALA A 88 -7.71 8.45 1.53
C ALA A 88 -6.51 8.38 0.55
N ASP A 89 -5.99 9.53 0.11
CA ASP A 89 -4.79 9.59 -0.73
C ASP A 89 -3.58 8.95 -0.03
N ILE A 90 -2.84 8.11 -0.76
CA ILE A 90 -1.61 7.48 -0.27
C ILE A 90 -0.34 8.14 -0.82
N LEU A 91 -0.45 8.99 -1.85
CA LEU A 91 0.71 9.53 -2.57
C LEU A 91 1.53 10.51 -1.72
N HIS A 92 0.88 11.39 -0.95
CA HIS A 92 1.60 12.31 -0.08
C HIS A 92 2.36 11.57 1.03
N PHE A 93 1.78 10.50 1.59
CA PHE A 93 2.48 9.60 2.52
C PHE A 93 3.68 8.91 1.86
N TYR A 94 3.54 8.42 0.62
CA TYR A 94 4.65 7.84 -0.13
C TYR A 94 5.82 8.81 -0.31
N ALA A 95 5.52 10.08 -0.57
CA ALA A 95 6.54 11.11 -0.65
C ALA A 95 7.31 11.24 0.68
N LEU A 96 6.60 11.26 1.81
CA LEU A 96 7.22 11.30 3.14
C LEU A 96 8.05 10.05 3.44
N TYR A 97 7.53 8.86 3.11
CA TYR A 97 8.27 7.60 3.26
C TYR A 97 9.55 7.60 2.45
N PHE A 98 9.48 8.02 1.18
CA PHE A 98 10.65 8.07 0.30
C PHE A 98 11.66 9.12 0.76
N ALA A 99 11.23 10.26 1.30
CA ALA A 99 12.12 11.23 1.91
C ALA A 99 12.85 10.64 3.12
N ALA A 100 12.10 10.01 4.04
CA ALA A 100 12.64 9.35 5.22
C ALA A 100 13.55 8.15 4.88
N ALA A 101 13.37 7.52 3.72
CA ALA A 101 14.19 6.40 3.27
C ALA A 101 15.58 6.78 2.75
N ILE A 102 15.80 8.04 2.35
CA ILE A 102 17.06 8.49 1.72
C ILE A 102 18.31 8.11 2.55
N PRO A 103 18.37 8.36 3.86
CA PRO A 103 19.53 7.99 4.68
C PRO A 103 19.79 6.47 4.71
N PHE A 104 18.73 5.67 4.53
CA PHE A 104 18.82 4.22 4.60
C PHE A 104 19.25 3.56 3.30
N VAL A 105 19.21 4.25 2.16
CA VAL A 105 19.54 3.67 0.84
C VAL A 105 20.92 3.03 0.83
N SER A 106 21.92 3.74 1.36
CA SER A 106 23.31 3.29 1.45
C SER A 106 23.68 2.68 2.81
N ALA A 107 22.80 2.76 3.81
CA ALA A 107 23.08 2.28 5.16
C ALA A 107 23.06 0.73 5.22
N PRO A 108 23.87 0.08 6.07
CA PRO A 108 23.81 -1.37 6.27
C PRO A 108 22.48 -1.83 6.91
N ASN A 109 22.17 -3.13 6.78
CA ASN A 109 20.88 -3.70 7.21
C ASN A 109 20.51 -3.44 8.67
N ARG A 110 21.50 -3.33 9.57
CA ARG A 110 21.28 -2.99 10.98
C ARG A 110 20.52 -1.67 11.18
N TRP A 111 20.74 -0.68 10.31
CA TRP A 111 20.05 0.59 10.40
C TRP A 111 18.61 0.51 9.91
N LEU A 112 18.30 -0.38 8.96
CA LEU A 112 16.89 -0.63 8.58
C LEU A 112 16.11 -1.17 9.79
N TRP A 113 16.66 -2.18 10.48
CA TRP A 113 16.03 -2.75 11.66
C TRP A 113 15.97 -1.79 12.85
N ALA A 114 17.04 -1.01 13.09
CA ALA A 114 17.02 0.06 14.09
C ALA A 114 15.96 1.12 13.76
N GLY A 115 15.83 1.50 12.48
CA GLY A 115 14.80 2.43 12.02
C GLY A 115 13.38 1.90 12.26
N ILE A 116 13.12 0.63 11.94
CA ILE A 116 11.84 -0.04 12.26
C ILE A 116 11.58 0.00 13.76
N ALA A 117 12.56 -0.36 14.59
CA ALA A 117 12.40 -0.35 16.05
C ALA A 117 12.08 1.06 16.60
N VAL A 118 12.76 2.09 16.11
CA VAL A 118 12.51 3.48 16.50
C VAL A 118 11.13 3.96 16.03
N VAL A 119 10.77 3.70 14.77
CA VAL A 119 9.45 4.05 14.22
C VAL A 119 8.33 3.39 15.04
N MET A 120 8.50 2.12 15.40
CA MET A 120 7.51 1.41 16.22
C MET A 120 7.44 1.94 17.65
N ALA A 121 8.58 2.22 18.28
CA ALA A 121 8.60 2.79 19.62
C ALA A 121 7.92 4.17 19.65
N LEU A 122 8.21 5.03 18.67
CA LEU A 122 7.57 6.34 18.53
C LEU A 122 6.06 6.22 18.31
N SER A 123 5.63 5.28 17.46
CA SER A 123 4.21 5.01 17.23
C SER A 123 3.50 4.55 18.51
N LEU A 124 4.11 3.64 19.27
CA LEU A 124 3.55 3.13 20.51
C LEU A 124 3.46 4.24 21.57
N CYS A 125 4.53 5.02 21.74
CA CYS A 125 4.51 6.17 22.64
C CYS A 125 3.44 7.19 22.23
N ALA A 126 3.27 7.45 20.93
CA ALA A 126 2.23 8.35 20.43
C ALA A 126 0.83 7.82 20.73
N GLN A 127 0.58 6.52 20.53
CA GLN A 127 -0.71 5.87 20.86
C GLN A 127 -1.08 5.94 22.33
N LEU A 128 -0.08 5.93 23.23
CA LEU A 128 -0.31 6.02 24.68
C LEU A 128 -0.53 7.45 25.18
N ILE A 129 -0.03 8.45 24.45
CA ILE A 129 0.02 9.85 24.93
C ILE A 129 -0.95 10.76 24.18
N LEU A 130 -1.20 10.49 22.90
CA LEU A 130 -1.96 11.35 21.99
C LEU A 130 -3.31 10.72 21.63
N ASN A 131 -4.35 11.55 21.55
CA ASN A 131 -5.65 11.12 21.07
C ASN A 131 -5.61 10.83 19.55
N TYR A 132 -5.83 9.58 19.16
CA TYR A 132 -5.85 9.14 17.76
C TYR A 132 -7.03 9.73 16.97
N GLU A 133 -8.17 9.98 17.61
CA GLU A 133 -9.37 10.52 16.98
C GLU A 133 -9.30 12.04 16.75
N ALA A 134 -8.26 12.71 17.27
CA ALA A 134 -8.14 14.16 17.18
C ALA A 134 -8.12 14.66 15.72
N GLY A 135 -9.15 15.42 15.35
CA GLY A 135 -9.33 15.99 14.01
C GLY A 135 -10.14 15.12 13.04
N TRP A 136 -10.52 13.90 13.41
CA TRP A 136 -11.36 13.06 12.57
C TRP A 136 -12.85 13.29 12.79
N ASN A 137 -13.60 13.29 11.70
CA ASN A 137 -15.02 12.96 11.69
C ASN A 137 -15.19 11.63 10.96
N TRP A 138 -15.36 10.54 11.73
CA TRP A 138 -15.44 9.18 11.17
C TRP A 138 -16.74 8.88 10.43
N ASP A 139 -17.80 9.65 10.66
CA ASP A 139 -19.07 9.50 9.93
C ASP A 139 -18.95 9.99 8.48
N THR A 140 -18.23 11.09 8.29
CA THR A 140 -18.01 11.72 6.97
C THR A 140 -16.66 11.36 6.35
N LEU A 141 -15.80 10.66 7.10
CA LEU A 141 -14.42 10.38 6.76
C LEU A 141 -13.59 11.64 6.44
N HIS A 142 -13.97 12.78 7.03
CA HIS A 142 -13.34 14.08 6.82
C HIS A 142 -12.31 14.44 7.90
N TYR A 143 -11.14 14.93 7.49
CA TYR A 143 -10.10 15.41 8.42
C TYR A 143 -10.11 16.93 8.61
N ALA A 144 -10.44 17.38 9.83
CA ALA A 144 -10.42 18.79 10.20
C ALA A 144 -9.00 19.36 10.30
N ASP A 145 -8.85 20.64 9.94
CA ASP A 145 -7.61 21.42 10.03
C ASP A 145 -6.41 20.85 9.24
N PHE A 146 -6.63 19.98 8.26
CA PHE A 146 -5.56 19.37 7.47
C PHE A 146 -4.59 20.42 6.88
N TRP A 147 -5.11 21.56 6.44
CA TRP A 147 -4.33 22.63 5.81
C TRP A 147 -3.56 23.52 6.80
N THR A 148 -3.69 23.28 8.11
CA THR A 148 -2.85 23.90 9.14
C THR A 148 -1.57 23.09 9.32
N ILE A 149 -0.49 23.73 9.79
CA ILE A 149 0.79 23.01 10.02
C ILE A 149 0.62 21.92 11.08
N SER A 150 -0.09 22.21 12.17
CA SER A 150 -0.32 21.25 13.25
C SER A 150 -1.21 20.09 12.81
N GLY A 151 -2.31 20.37 12.11
CA GLY A 151 -3.22 19.35 11.57
C GLY A 151 -2.52 18.46 10.54
N PHE A 152 -1.78 19.06 9.60
CA PHE A 152 -0.98 18.32 8.62
C PHE A 152 0.03 17.40 9.30
N LEU A 153 0.79 17.88 10.28
CA LEU A 153 1.79 17.05 10.98
C LEU A 153 1.15 15.92 11.77
N ARG A 154 0.02 16.18 12.44
CA ARG A 154 -0.74 15.15 13.18
C ARG A 154 -1.24 14.06 12.22
N HIS A 155 -1.87 14.45 11.11
CA HIS A 155 -2.33 13.55 10.07
C HIS A 155 -1.17 12.76 9.44
N ALA A 156 -0.14 13.46 8.97
CA ALA A 156 0.98 12.87 8.26
C ALA A 156 1.79 11.90 9.12
N LEU A 157 2.04 12.25 10.39
CA LEU A 157 2.95 11.51 11.24
C LEU A 157 2.26 10.46 12.11
N TYR A 158 1.01 10.67 12.52
CA TYR A 158 0.40 9.89 13.61
C TYR A 158 -0.96 9.27 13.30
N ASN A 159 -1.96 10.06 12.88
CA ASN A 159 -3.34 9.58 12.84
C ASN A 159 -4.03 9.67 11.47
N GLY A 160 -3.30 9.91 10.37
CA GLY A 160 -3.89 9.82 9.03
C GLY A 160 -4.27 8.40 8.63
N TRP A 161 -4.74 8.20 7.39
CA TRP A 161 -5.05 6.86 6.86
C TRP A 161 -3.84 5.92 6.86
N HIS A 162 -2.66 6.46 6.55
CA HIS A 162 -1.39 5.73 6.46
C HIS A 162 -0.26 6.56 7.09
N PRO A 163 -0.23 6.75 8.41
CA PRO A 163 0.68 7.70 9.06
C PRO A 163 2.14 7.19 9.04
N VAL A 164 3.11 8.12 8.94
CA VAL A 164 4.55 7.80 8.94
C VAL A 164 4.94 6.90 10.10
N PHE A 165 4.44 7.19 11.30
CA PHE A 165 4.53 6.29 12.43
C PHE A 165 3.18 5.55 12.56
N PRO A 166 3.12 4.23 12.34
CA PRO A 166 4.22 3.28 12.15
C PRO A 166 4.55 2.85 10.71
N TRP A 167 3.83 3.32 9.68
CA TRP A 167 3.88 2.71 8.34
C TRP A 167 5.23 2.78 7.63
N LEU A 168 6.12 3.71 8.02
CA LEU A 168 7.50 3.75 7.53
C LEU A 168 8.21 2.39 7.75
N SER A 169 7.79 1.62 8.75
CA SER A 169 8.28 0.26 9.01
C SER A 169 8.07 -0.68 7.81
N PHE A 170 6.93 -0.61 7.11
CA PHE A 170 6.67 -1.42 5.92
C PHE A 170 7.68 -1.10 4.80
N LEU A 171 7.98 0.18 4.62
CA LEU A 171 8.94 0.61 3.60
C LEU A 171 10.36 0.12 3.93
N LEU A 172 10.81 0.32 5.18
CA LEU A 172 12.13 -0.12 5.63
C LEU A 172 12.27 -1.65 5.58
N PHE A 173 11.22 -2.38 5.94
CA PHE A 173 11.14 -3.83 5.81
C PHE A 173 11.22 -4.26 4.33
N GLY A 174 10.49 -3.56 3.44
CA GLY A 174 10.61 -3.74 2.00
C GLY A 174 12.02 -3.47 1.47
N MET A 175 12.70 -2.43 1.96
CA MET A 175 14.10 -2.18 1.60
C MET A 175 15.02 -3.31 2.03
N TRP A 176 14.78 -3.92 3.20
CA TRP A 176 15.51 -5.10 3.64
C TRP A 176 15.27 -6.30 2.72
N ILE A 177 14.01 -6.61 2.38
CA ILE A 177 13.66 -7.67 1.41
C ILE A 177 14.34 -7.42 0.06
N GLY A 178 14.35 -6.17 -0.43
CA GLY A 178 14.96 -5.79 -1.70
C GLY A 178 16.48 -5.98 -1.76
N ARG A 179 17.14 -6.18 -0.60
CA ARG A 179 18.57 -6.52 -0.52
C ARG A 179 18.84 -8.02 -0.50
N LEU A 180 17.81 -8.85 -0.35
CA LEU A 180 17.93 -10.31 -0.42
C LEU A 180 18.07 -10.77 -1.88
N ALA A 181 18.61 -11.97 -2.07
CA ALA A 181 18.71 -12.60 -3.39
C ALA A 181 17.34 -13.16 -3.83
N LEU A 182 16.40 -12.28 -4.21
CA LEU A 182 15.01 -12.63 -4.54
C LEU A 182 14.86 -13.57 -5.75
N SER A 183 15.91 -13.78 -6.56
CA SER A 183 15.94 -14.79 -7.62
C SER A 183 16.18 -16.21 -7.11
N THR A 184 16.66 -16.37 -5.88
CA THR A 184 17.00 -17.67 -5.29
C THR A 184 15.74 -18.32 -4.72
N LYS A 185 15.41 -19.53 -5.17
CA LYS A 185 14.24 -20.30 -4.69
C LYS A 185 14.20 -20.43 -3.16
N GLY A 186 15.36 -20.63 -2.53
CA GLY A 186 15.48 -20.66 -1.07
C GLY A 186 14.93 -19.39 -0.42
N VAL A 187 15.33 -18.21 -0.88
CA VAL A 187 14.83 -16.92 -0.35
C VAL A 187 13.32 -16.79 -0.56
N GLN A 188 12.82 -17.17 -1.74
CA GLN A 188 11.39 -17.10 -2.06
C GLN A 188 10.56 -18.01 -1.14
N LEU A 189 11.05 -19.22 -0.85
CA LEU A 189 10.41 -20.15 0.08
C LEU A 189 10.46 -19.64 1.52
N HIS A 190 11.59 -19.07 1.97
CA HIS A 190 11.69 -18.49 3.31
C HIS A 190 10.73 -17.31 3.48
N LEU A 191 10.59 -16.44 2.47
CA LEU A 191 9.60 -15.36 2.50
C LEU A 191 8.17 -15.89 2.59
N ALA A 192 7.85 -16.93 1.80
CA ALA A 192 6.53 -17.57 1.82
C ALA A 192 6.21 -18.18 3.20
N ILE A 193 7.10 -19.01 3.74
CA ILE A 193 6.89 -19.73 5.00
C ILE A 193 6.93 -18.76 6.18
N TRP A 194 8.04 -18.05 6.38
CA TRP A 194 8.20 -17.19 7.56
C TRP A 194 7.30 -15.97 7.52
N GLY A 195 6.94 -15.48 6.34
CA GLY A 195 5.90 -14.45 6.20
C GLY A 195 4.54 -14.95 6.69
N THR A 196 4.15 -16.16 6.28
CA THR A 196 2.89 -16.79 6.73
C THR A 196 2.89 -17.04 8.23
N VAL A 197 3.99 -17.56 8.77
CA VAL A 197 4.15 -17.79 10.22
C VAL A 197 4.04 -16.47 10.98
N ALA A 198 4.76 -15.42 10.57
CA ALA A 198 4.68 -14.11 11.23
C ALA A 198 3.26 -13.53 11.19
N ALA A 199 2.57 -13.64 10.05
CA ALA A 199 1.19 -13.17 9.91
C ALA A 199 0.21 -13.93 10.80
N ALA A 200 0.36 -15.25 10.92
CA ALA A 200 -0.48 -16.09 11.77
C ALA A 200 -0.22 -15.82 13.27
N LEU A 201 1.05 -15.73 13.67
CA LEU A 201 1.42 -15.45 15.06
C LEU A 201 0.93 -14.07 15.52
N ALA A 202 0.86 -13.09 14.63
CA ALA A 202 0.36 -11.76 14.94
C ALA A 202 -1.15 -11.74 15.29
N LEU A 203 -1.92 -12.77 14.92
CA LEU A 203 -3.34 -12.88 15.26
C LEU A 203 -3.57 -13.37 16.69
N ILE A 204 -2.62 -14.11 17.26
CA ILE A 204 -2.77 -14.80 18.54
C ILE A 204 -3.14 -13.87 19.70
N PRO A 205 -2.48 -12.70 19.89
CA PRO A 205 -2.80 -11.82 21.02
C PRO A 205 -4.25 -11.35 21.03
N GLY A 206 -4.79 -10.96 19.86
CA GLY A 206 -6.19 -10.54 19.72
C GLY A 206 -7.21 -11.66 19.92
N TRP A 207 -6.78 -12.93 19.97
CA TRP A 207 -7.65 -14.05 20.37
C TRP A 207 -7.55 -14.41 21.86
N LEU A 208 -6.45 -14.02 22.52
CA LEU A 208 -6.18 -14.40 23.91
C LEU A 208 -6.56 -13.32 24.91
N ILE A 209 -6.53 -12.05 24.50
CA ILE A 209 -6.75 -10.89 25.37
C ILE A 209 -7.93 -10.11 24.80
N ASP A 210 -8.99 -9.99 25.59
CA ASP A 210 -10.23 -9.30 25.25
C ASP A 210 -10.46 -8.11 26.20
N ASP A 211 -9.42 -7.30 26.36
CA ASP A 211 -9.44 -6.11 27.21
C ASP A 211 -9.63 -4.86 26.31
N PRO A 212 -10.75 -4.13 26.43
CA PRO A 212 -11.06 -2.96 25.60
C PRO A 212 -10.00 -1.86 25.62
N GLU A 213 -9.20 -1.73 26.69
CA GLU A 213 -8.18 -0.67 26.78
C GLU A 213 -6.95 -0.95 25.90
N VAL A 214 -6.66 -2.23 25.64
CA VAL A 214 -5.47 -2.65 24.89
C VAL A 214 -5.80 -3.32 23.57
N ILE A 215 -7.06 -3.68 23.33
CA ILE A 215 -7.49 -4.48 22.16
C ILE A 215 -7.02 -3.86 20.84
N ASP A 216 -7.11 -2.54 20.71
CA ASP A 216 -6.70 -1.79 19.51
C ASP A 216 -5.19 -1.84 19.27
N LEU A 217 -4.40 -2.00 20.33
CA LEU A 217 -2.95 -2.14 20.23
C LEU A 217 -2.52 -3.56 19.87
N ILE A 218 -3.24 -4.56 20.38
CA ILE A 218 -2.87 -5.98 20.28
C ILE A 218 -3.51 -6.70 19.08
N ASN A 219 -4.57 -6.13 18.51
CA ASN A 219 -5.25 -6.69 17.35
C ASN A 219 -4.45 -6.43 16.05
N THR A 220 -5.00 -6.90 14.92
CA THR A 220 -4.40 -6.70 13.59
C THR A 220 -5.22 -5.79 12.68
N THR A 221 -6.05 -4.93 13.27
CA THR A 221 -6.79 -3.90 12.54
C THR A 221 -5.85 -2.79 12.10
N SER A 222 -6.17 -2.10 11.00
CA SER A 222 -5.29 -1.09 10.42
C SER A 222 -5.40 0.29 11.06
N ILE A 223 -6.46 0.54 11.84
CA ILE A 223 -6.80 1.84 12.41
C ILE A 223 -7.35 1.61 13.82
N PRO A 224 -6.65 2.07 14.88
CA PRO A 224 -5.28 2.58 14.86
C PRO A 224 -4.26 1.45 14.55
N PRO A 225 -3.15 1.74 13.83
CA PRO A 225 -2.19 0.71 13.44
C PRO A 225 -1.28 0.30 14.62
N GLY A 226 -1.62 -0.81 15.30
CA GLY A 226 -0.80 -1.39 16.37
C GLY A 226 0.43 -2.17 15.90
N PRO A 227 1.35 -2.59 16.81
CA PRO A 227 2.51 -3.41 16.48
C PRO A 227 2.14 -4.74 15.80
N PHE A 228 1.07 -5.39 16.23
CA PHE A 228 0.66 -6.68 15.63
C PHE A 228 0.07 -6.51 14.24
N TYR A 229 -0.61 -5.39 13.95
CA TYR A 229 -0.95 -5.01 12.58
C TYR A 229 0.30 -4.89 11.69
N ILE A 230 1.38 -4.26 12.18
CA ILE A 230 2.63 -4.12 11.40
C ILE A 230 3.30 -5.47 11.16
N ILE A 231 3.31 -6.36 12.14
CA ILE A 231 3.84 -7.72 11.98
C ILE A 231 2.97 -8.50 10.98
N ALA A 232 1.64 -8.44 11.13
CA ALA A 232 0.69 -9.11 10.24
C ALA A 232 0.81 -8.62 8.79
N GLY A 233 0.92 -7.31 8.59
CA GLY A 233 1.09 -6.68 7.29
C GLY A 233 2.45 -7.04 6.65
N CYS A 234 3.55 -6.97 7.41
CA CYS A 234 4.87 -7.36 6.94
C CYS A 234 4.91 -8.85 6.57
N GLY A 235 4.36 -9.70 7.43
CA GLY A 235 4.27 -11.15 7.23
C GLY A 235 3.46 -11.51 6.00
N SER A 236 2.25 -10.95 5.87
CA SER A 236 1.38 -11.16 4.72
C SER A 236 2.03 -10.70 3.43
N ALA A 237 2.69 -9.53 3.45
CA ALA A 237 3.40 -9.01 2.29
C ALA A 237 4.56 -9.92 1.87
N ALA A 238 5.39 -10.36 2.82
CA ALA A 238 6.48 -11.31 2.57
C ALA A 238 5.95 -12.64 2.02
N ALA A 239 4.84 -13.15 2.58
CA ALA A 239 4.20 -14.38 2.15
C ALA A 239 3.76 -14.31 0.69
N VAL A 240 3.01 -13.25 0.34
CA VAL A 240 2.50 -13.03 -1.03
C VAL A 240 3.66 -12.83 -2.01
N ILE A 241 4.68 -12.04 -1.64
CA ILE A 241 5.86 -11.84 -2.48
C ILE A 241 6.58 -13.16 -2.74
N GLY A 242 6.86 -13.94 -1.69
CA GLY A 242 7.51 -15.24 -1.80
C GLY A 242 6.72 -16.20 -2.69
N LEU A 243 5.41 -16.30 -2.46
CA LEU A 243 4.51 -17.17 -3.21
C LEU A 243 4.45 -16.81 -4.70
N ILE A 244 4.27 -15.53 -5.03
CA ILE A 244 4.19 -15.11 -6.44
C ILE A 244 5.54 -15.27 -7.15
N LEU A 245 6.66 -15.05 -6.46
CA LEU A 245 7.98 -15.34 -7.04
C LEU A 245 8.19 -16.83 -7.31
N LEU A 246 7.70 -17.72 -6.44
CA LEU A 246 7.70 -19.18 -6.66
C LEU A 246 6.79 -19.60 -7.82
N LEU A 247 5.61 -18.98 -7.94
CA LEU A 247 4.64 -19.26 -9.00
C LEU A 247 5.00 -18.61 -10.34
N HIS A 248 5.89 -17.62 -10.35
CA HIS A 248 6.24 -16.88 -11.56
C HIS A 248 6.65 -17.77 -12.75
N PRO A 249 7.48 -18.82 -12.62
CA PRO A 249 7.82 -19.70 -13.74
C PRO A 249 6.58 -20.37 -14.36
N ILE A 250 5.59 -20.74 -13.55
CA ILE A 250 4.32 -21.34 -13.99
C ILE A 250 3.48 -20.28 -14.70
N LEU A 251 3.32 -19.10 -14.10
CA LEU A 251 2.58 -17.97 -14.70
C LEU A 251 3.20 -17.53 -16.03
N ASN A 252 4.52 -17.64 -16.17
CA ASN A 252 5.21 -17.35 -17.42
C ASN A 252 4.94 -18.42 -18.47
N ARG A 253 4.96 -19.71 -18.09
CA ARG A 253 4.61 -20.83 -18.97
C ARG A 253 3.18 -20.74 -19.50
N LEU A 254 2.25 -20.31 -18.65
CA LEU A 254 0.84 -20.07 -18.99
C LEU A 254 0.61 -18.74 -19.74
N ARG A 255 1.67 -17.98 -20.04
CA ARG A 255 1.60 -16.65 -20.66
C ARG A 255 0.68 -15.67 -19.90
N MET A 256 0.48 -15.85 -18.59
CA MET A 256 -0.26 -14.89 -17.75
C MET A 256 0.63 -13.72 -17.33
N ALA A 257 1.94 -13.97 -17.16
CA ALA A 257 2.89 -12.93 -16.75
C ALA A 257 2.94 -11.74 -17.73
N GLN A 258 2.76 -11.97 -19.02
CA GLN A 258 2.72 -10.91 -20.04
C GLN A 258 1.48 -10.00 -19.93
N TRP A 259 0.39 -10.46 -19.32
CA TRP A 259 -0.81 -9.65 -19.08
C TRP A 259 -0.74 -8.91 -17.73
N LEU A 260 -0.28 -9.61 -16.69
CA LEU A 260 -0.27 -9.09 -15.32
C LEU A 260 0.88 -8.11 -15.06
N ALA A 261 2.10 -8.41 -15.55
CA ALA A 261 3.27 -7.60 -15.26
C ALA A 261 3.20 -6.17 -15.84
N PRO A 262 2.68 -5.92 -17.07
CA PRO A 262 2.48 -4.55 -17.56
C PRO A 262 1.63 -3.68 -16.65
N ALA A 263 0.56 -4.24 -16.07
CA ALA A 263 -0.33 -3.49 -15.19
C ALA A 263 0.39 -2.99 -13.93
N GLY A 264 1.17 -3.85 -13.28
CA GLY A 264 1.95 -3.45 -12.09
C GLY A 264 3.14 -2.53 -12.37
N ARG A 265 3.50 -2.30 -13.64
CA ARG A 265 4.47 -1.27 -14.05
C ARG A 265 3.85 0.12 -14.19
N GLN A 266 2.52 0.19 -14.24
CA GLN A 266 1.75 1.41 -14.43
C GLN A 266 0.93 1.74 -13.16
N SER A 267 1.47 1.41 -11.99
CA SER A 267 0.73 1.49 -10.73
C SER A 267 0.31 2.91 -10.35
N LEU A 268 1.08 3.95 -10.71
CA LEU A 268 0.70 5.35 -10.45
C LEU A 268 -0.43 5.79 -11.39
N THR A 269 -0.35 5.40 -12.67
CA THR A 269 -1.45 5.65 -13.62
C THR A 269 -2.72 4.94 -13.19
N LEU A 270 -2.63 3.65 -12.85
CA LEU A 270 -3.79 2.88 -12.39
C LEU A 270 -4.34 3.41 -11.06
N TYR A 271 -3.47 3.90 -10.17
CA TYR A 271 -3.89 4.59 -8.96
C TYR A 271 -4.70 5.86 -9.29
N ALA A 272 -4.24 6.74 -10.18
CA ALA A 272 -5.09 7.88 -10.54
C ALA A 272 -6.40 7.45 -11.25
N ALA A 273 -6.35 6.40 -12.06
CA ALA A 273 -7.52 5.89 -12.77
C ALA A 273 -8.58 5.30 -11.83
N HIS A 274 -8.22 4.58 -10.76
CA HIS A 274 -9.22 4.03 -9.83
C HIS A 274 -9.96 5.12 -9.05
N ILE A 275 -9.33 6.29 -8.87
CA ILE A 275 -9.98 7.44 -8.24
C ILE A 275 -10.87 8.15 -9.27
N LEU A 276 -10.25 8.68 -10.33
CA LEU A 276 -10.93 9.56 -11.28
C LEU A 276 -11.96 8.83 -12.15
N LEU A 277 -11.64 7.61 -12.60
CA LEU A 277 -12.52 6.83 -13.47
C LEU A 277 -13.28 5.76 -12.69
N GLY A 278 -12.64 5.13 -11.70
CA GLY A 278 -13.30 4.12 -10.87
C GLY A 278 -14.36 4.74 -9.97
N MET A 279 -13.94 5.46 -8.93
CA MET A 279 -14.86 6.10 -8.00
C MET A 279 -15.68 7.20 -8.66
N GLY A 280 -15.09 8.00 -9.57
CA GLY A 280 -15.84 9.03 -10.31
C GLY A 280 -17.00 8.47 -11.15
N THR A 281 -16.91 7.24 -11.68
CA THR A 281 -18.05 6.61 -12.37
C THR A 281 -19.10 6.08 -11.40
N LEU A 282 -18.69 5.51 -10.25
CA LEU A 282 -19.62 5.13 -9.19
C LEU A 282 -20.40 6.35 -8.67
N GLU A 283 -19.73 7.48 -8.47
CA GLU A 283 -20.33 8.75 -8.06
C GLU A 283 -21.34 9.25 -9.11
N ALA A 284 -20.94 9.28 -10.39
CA ALA A 284 -21.82 9.72 -11.48
C ALA A 284 -23.07 8.85 -11.66
N LEU A 285 -22.99 7.57 -11.29
CA LEU A 285 -24.12 6.64 -11.29
C LEU A 285 -24.96 6.69 -10.02
N GLY A 286 -24.56 7.48 -9.02
CA GLY A 286 -25.23 7.58 -7.72
C GLY A 286 -25.08 6.33 -6.85
N TRP A 287 -24.01 5.55 -7.04
CA TRP A 287 -23.78 4.27 -6.34
C TRP A 287 -22.86 4.41 -5.11
N LEU A 288 -22.56 5.64 -4.69
CA LEU A 288 -21.79 5.95 -3.47
C LEU A 288 -22.70 6.31 -2.28
N ASP A 289 -23.84 5.62 -2.16
CA ASP A 289 -24.92 5.94 -1.23
C ASP A 289 -25.28 4.79 -0.27
N GLY A 290 -24.49 3.70 -0.25
CA GLY A 290 -24.78 2.51 0.55
C GLY A 290 -25.82 1.57 -0.05
N SER A 291 -26.34 1.84 -1.26
CA SER A 291 -27.36 1.00 -1.89
C SER A 291 -26.84 -0.36 -2.41
N LEU A 292 -25.54 -0.48 -2.62
CA LEU A 292 -24.92 -1.68 -3.17
C LEU A 292 -24.69 -2.77 -2.10
N THR A 293 -24.81 -4.02 -2.52
CA THR A 293 -24.44 -5.18 -1.71
C THR A 293 -22.96 -5.55 -1.86
N ALA A 294 -22.39 -6.25 -0.88
CA ALA A 294 -21.00 -6.71 -0.92
C ALA A 294 -20.64 -7.53 -2.18
N PRO A 295 -21.48 -8.47 -2.68
CA PRO A 295 -21.23 -9.13 -3.96
C PRO A 295 -21.23 -8.18 -5.16
N GLN A 296 -22.14 -7.20 -5.21
CA GLN A 296 -22.24 -6.26 -6.33
C GLN A 296 -21.00 -5.36 -6.42
N ILE A 297 -20.58 -4.77 -5.30
CA ILE A 297 -19.39 -3.90 -5.29
C ILE A 297 -18.11 -4.68 -5.58
N LEU A 298 -18.03 -5.94 -5.13
CA LEU A 298 -16.92 -6.84 -5.48
C LEU A 298 -16.89 -7.10 -7.00
N TRP A 299 -18.02 -7.41 -7.62
CA TRP A 299 -18.09 -7.61 -9.07
C TRP A 299 -17.70 -6.35 -9.85
N ILE A 300 -18.17 -5.17 -9.44
CA ILE A 300 -17.78 -3.90 -10.06
C ILE A 300 -16.26 -3.69 -9.94
N SER A 301 -15.69 -3.96 -8.77
CA SER A 301 -14.24 -3.87 -8.53
C SER A 301 -13.44 -4.80 -9.42
N LEU A 302 -13.89 -6.05 -9.60
CA LEU A 302 -13.24 -7.04 -10.46
C LEU A 302 -13.32 -6.65 -11.95
N VAL A 303 -14.48 -6.15 -12.40
CA VAL A 303 -14.65 -5.62 -13.77
C VAL A 303 -13.72 -4.44 -14.00
N PHE A 304 -13.59 -3.52 -13.04
CA PHE A 304 -12.65 -2.41 -13.12
C PHE A 304 -11.19 -2.88 -13.20
N CYS A 305 -10.80 -3.87 -12.39
CA CYS A 305 -9.46 -4.46 -12.43
C CYS A 305 -9.17 -5.13 -13.79
N LEU A 306 -10.16 -5.82 -14.36
CA LEU A 306 -10.07 -6.42 -15.70
C LEU A 306 -9.93 -5.35 -16.78
N ALA A 307 -10.69 -4.26 -16.70
CA ALA A 307 -10.56 -3.13 -17.61
C ALA A 307 -9.15 -2.51 -17.54
N CYS A 308 -8.58 -2.37 -16.34
CA CYS A 308 -7.20 -1.93 -16.14
C CYS A 308 -6.17 -2.87 -16.80
N LEU A 309 -6.37 -4.19 -16.72
CA LEU A 309 -5.51 -5.17 -17.40
C LEU A 309 -5.56 -4.98 -18.92
N ILE A 310 -6.76 -4.88 -19.48
CA ILE A 310 -6.95 -4.69 -20.93
C ILE A 310 -6.29 -3.38 -21.36
N TYR A 311 -6.56 -2.28 -20.65
CA TYR A 311 -5.94 -0.97 -20.89
C TYR A 311 -4.42 -1.05 -20.90
N THR A 312 -3.81 -1.62 -19.86
CA THR A 312 -2.35 -1.66 -19.75
C THR A 312 -1.68 -2.51 -20.83
N CYS A 313 -2.36 -3.55 -21.32
CA CYS A 313 -1.90 -4.34 -22.44
C CYS A 313 -1.97 -3.55 -23.75
N LEU A 314 -3.10 -2.91 -24.03
CA LEU A 314 -3.28 -2.07 -25.23
C LEU A 314 -2.31 -0.88 -25.24
N TRP A 315 -2.18 -0.17 -24.10
CA TRP A 315 -1.23 0.92 -23.93
C TRP A 315 0.22 0.43 -24.11
N GLY A 316 0.52 -0.76 -23.58
CA GLY A 316 1.80 -1.43 -23.68
C GLY A 316 2.26 -1.72 -25.11
N LEU A 317 1.35 -1.77 -26.08
CA LEU A 317 1.68 -1.92 -27.51
C LEU A 317 2.42 -0.69 -28.07
N LYS A 318 2.11 0.51 -27.56
CA LYS A 318 2.70 1.78 -28.03
C LYS A 318 3.73 2.36 -27.06
N PHE A 319 3.49 2.24 -25.75
CA PHE A 319 4.27 2.93 -24.73
C PHE A 319 4.82 1.97 -23.67
N LYS A 320 6.07 2.20 -23.26
CA LYS A 320 6.77 1.34 -22.27
C LYS A 320 6.37 1.62 -20.80
N ARG A 321 5.70 2.74 -20.54
CA ARG A 321 5.29 3.22 -19.21
C ARG A 321 3.91 3.86 -19.31
N GLY A 322 3.19 3.90 -18.20
CA GLY A 322 1.92 4.61 -18.13
C GLY A 322 2.12 6.13 -18.27
N PRO A 323 1.05 6.88 -18.59
CA PRO A 323 1.07 8.34 -18.72
C PRO A 323 1.70 9.05 -17.53
N LEU A 324 1.27 8.75 -16.30
CA LEU A 324 1.78 9.43 -15.10
C LEU A 324 3.22 9.04 -14.77
N GLU A 325 3.60 7.78 -14.98
CA GLU A 325 4.99 7.35 -14.83
C GLU A 325 5.90 8.03 -15.87
N MET A 326 5.41 8.25 -17.09
CA MET A 326 6.13 8.97 -18.12
C MET A 326 6.29 10.45 -17.76
N MET A 327 5.24 11.08 -17.24
CA MET A 327 5.26 12.47 -16.77
C MET A 327 6.24 12.64 -15.61
N MET A 328 6.14 11.80 -14.57
CA MET A 328 7.07 11.82 -13.44
C MET A 328 8.52 11.68 -13.92
N ARG A 329 8.79 10.74 -14.84
CA ARG A 329 10.14 10.56 -15.38
C ARG A 329 10.61 11.82 -16.09
N ARG A 330 9.79 12.37 -16.98
CA ARG A 330 10.13 13.57 -17.74
C ARG A 330 10.45 14.74 -16.84
N LEU A 331 9.71 14.95 -15.74
CA LEU A 331 9.92 16.09 -14.84
C LEU A 331 11.07 15.88 -13.86
N THR A 332 11.32 14.65 -13.41
CA THR A 332 12.33 14.38 -12.38
C THR A 332 13.73 14.10 -12.94
N GLU A 333 13.81 13.59 -14.17
CA GLU A 333 15.07 13.26 -14.85
C GLU A 333 15.58 14.39 -15.78
N ILE A 334 14.98 15.59 -15.73
CA ILE A 334 15.50 16.77 -16.45
C ILE A 334 16.89 17.12 -15.89
N GLY A 335 17.90 17.19 -16.77
CA GLY A 335 19.28 17.51 -16.41
C GLY A 335 20.20 16.31 -16.15
N ARG A 336 19.88 15.15 -16.73
CA ARG A 336 20.81 14.02 -16.87
C ARG A 336 21.46 13.99 -18.23
#